data_AF-K1RY62-F1
#
_entry.id   AF-K1RY62-F1
#
_cell.length_a   1.000
_cell.length_b   1.000
_cell.length_c   1.000
_cell.angle_alpha   90.00
_cell.angle_beta   90.00
_cell.angle_gamma   90.00
#
_symmetry.space_group_name_H-M   'P 1'
#
loop_
_entity.id
_entity.type
_entity.pdbx_description
1 polymer ?
#
loop_
_entity_poly.entity_id
_entity_poly.type
_entity_poly.pdbx_seq_one_letter_code
_entity_poly.pdbx_strand_id
1 'polypeptide(L)'
;MKAQEENRMSDENFEIGRWGKERQKFMTENYLAETAELMAADRWNELALEIDREAWAMWELLRKQYAKENPRPTTFMEIVKWENTRGFYVDHEVMEQVVLKLRA
;
A
#
# COMPACT_ATOMS: atom_id res chain seq x y z
N MET A 1 -15.26 -10.62 34.58
CA MET A 1 -14.31 -11.35 33.71
C MET A 1 -15.10 -11.97 32.57
N LYS A 2 -14.66 -11.68 31.33
CA LYS A 2 -14.99 -12.40 30.10
C LYS A 2 -16.46 -12.42 29.67
N ALA A 3 -17.02 -11.24 29.46
CA ALA A 3 -17.94 -11.07 28.35
C ALA A 3 -17.65 -9.70 27.74
N GLN A 4 -16.70 -9.70 26.79
CA GLN A 4 -16.81 -8.91 25.57
C GLN A 4 -16.76 -7.38 25.78
N GLU A 5 -15.65 -6.63 25.73
CA GLU A 5 -14.42 -6.68 24.91
C GLU A 5 -14.60 -7.11 23.44
N GLU A 6 -15.81 -7.42 22.97
CA GLU A 6 -16.13 -7.61 21.53
C GLU A 6 -16.58 -6.31 20.87
N ASN A 7 -16.67 -5.21 21.62
CA ASN A 7 -17.04 -3.91 21.08
C ASN A 7 -15.82 -3.00 20.83
N ARG A 8 -14.64 -3.59 20.65
CA ARG A 8 -13.44 -2.90 20.16
C ARG A 8 -13.12 -3.47 18.78
N MET A 9 -13.20 -2.60 17.77
CA MET A 9 -12.92 -2.89 16.36
C MET A 9 -14.11 -3.51 15.60
N SER A 10 -15.27 -2.86 15.65
CA SER A 10 -16.27 -3.01 14.59
C SER A 10 -15.61 -2.71 13.25
N ASP A 11 -15.50 -3.71 12.37
CA ASP A 11 -15.61 -3.58 10.91
C ASP A 11 -15.03 -2.29 10.30
N GLU A 12 -13.74 -2.01 10.50
CA GLU A 12 -13.02 -1.01 9.71
C GLU A 12 -12.78 -1.59 8.31
N ASN A 13 -13.82 -1.52 7.48
CA ASN A 13 -13.89 -1.77 6.03
C ASN A 13 -12.89 -2.79 5.45
N PHE A 14 -13.37 -3.99 5.14
CA PHE A 14 -12.73 -4.98 4.23
C PHE A 14 -12.59 -4.50 2.77
N GLU A 15 -12.59 -3.20 2.52
CA GLU A 15 -12.43 -2.65 1.19
C GLU A 15 -10.95 -2.65 0.80
N ILE A 16 -10.66 -3.32 -0.31
CA ILE A 16 -9.31 -3.30 -0.90
C ILE A 16 -9.01 -1.88 -1.36
N GLY A 17 -7.91 -1.35 -0.84
CA GLY A 17 -7.38 -0.03 -1.13
C GLY A 17 -6.70 0.05 -2.49
N ARG A 18 -6.05 1.19 -2.74
CA ARG A 18 -5.36 1.47 -4.01
C ARG A 18 -4.31 0.40 -4.31
N TRP A 19 -3.44 0.11 -3.35
CA TRP A 19 -2.28 -0.75 -3.59
C TRP A 19 -2.66 -2.21 -3.70
N GLY A 20 -3.64 -2.67 -2.91
CA GLY A 20 -4.22 -3.99 -3.07
C GLY A 20 -4.83 -4.18 -4.46
N LYS A 21 -5.57 -3.18 -4.98
CA LYS A 21 -6.12 -3.21 -6.35
C LYS A 21 -5.04 -3.23 -7.43
N GLU A 22 -3.98 -2.41 -7.28
CA GLU A 22 -2.86 -2.43 -8.23
C GLU A 22 -2.11 -3.77 -8.21
N ARG A 23 -1.94 -4.39 -7.03
CA ARG A 23 -1.37 -5.74 -6.93
C ARG A 23 -2.24 -6.77 -7.63
N GLN A 24 -3.55 -6.71 -7.41
CA GLN A 24 -4.49 -7.62 -8.06
C GLN A 24 -4.41 -7.47 -9.59
N LYS A 25 -4.40 -6.23 -10.10
CA LYS A 25 -4.22 -5.95 -11.52
C LYS A 25 -2.90 -6.52 -12.04
N PHE A 26 -1.78 -6.22 -11.39
CA PHE A 26 -0.45 -6.73 -11.75
C PHE A 26 -0.43 -8.26 -11.87
N MET A 27 -1.04 -8.97 -10.91
CA MET A 27 -1.10 -10.43 -10.92
C MET A 27 -2.00 -10.97 -12.02
N THR A 28 -3.17 -10.37 -12.24
CA THR A 28 -4.06 -10.79 -13.33
C THR A 28 -3.47 -10.56 -14.72
N GLU A 29 -2.61 -9.55 -14.88
CA GLU A 29 -1.98 -9.22 -16.16
C GLU A 29 -0.73 -10.08 -16.44
N ASN A 30 0.00 -10.50 -15.40
CA ASN A 30 1.33 -11.11 -15.55
C ASN A 30 1.45 -12.55 -15.05
N TYR A 31 0.56 -13.00 -14.14
CA TYR A 31 0.69 -14.26 -13.38
C TYR A 31 -0.67 -14.97 -13.23
N LEU A 32 -1.23 -15.44 -14.35
CA LEU A 32 -2.58 -16.03 -14.38
C LEU A 32 -2.70 -17.33 -13.57
N ALA A 33 -1.67 -18.17 -13.57
CA ALA A 33 -1.71 -19.45 -12.84
C ALA A 33 -1.70 -19.21 -11.33
N GLU A 34 -0.78 -18.40 -10.85
CA GLU A 34 -0.65 -18.01 -9.44
C GLU A 34 -1.87 -17.24 -8.95
N THR A 35 -2.46 -16.42 -9.82
CA THR A 35 -3.75 -15.77 -9.54
C THR A 35 -4.85 -16.80 -9.28
N ALA A 36 -4.98 -17.82 -10.12
CA ALA A 36 -5.96 -18.88 -9.95
C ALA A 36 -5.71 -19.70 -8.67
N GLU A 37 -4.45 -20.00 -8.35
CA GLU A 37 -4.07 -20.67 -7.10
C GLU A 37 -4.45 -19.87 -5.86
N LEU A 38 -4.18 -18.56 -5.85
CA LEU A 38 -4.56 -17.68 -4.74
C LEU A 38 -6.07 -17.54 -4.57
N MET A 39 -6.83 -17.51 -5.66
CA MET A 39 -8.29 -17.52 -5.60
C MET A 39 -8.83 -18.85 -5.06
N ALA A 40 -8.28 -19.98 -5.51
CA ALA A 40 -8.66 -21.30 -5.03
C ALA A 40 -8.34 -21.50 -3.53
N ALA A 41 -7.29 -20.85 -3.04
CA ALA A 41 -6.89 -20.86 -1.63
C ALA A 41 -7.59 -19.79 -0.76
N ASP A 42 -8.52 -18.99 -1.32
CA ASP A 42 -9.17 -17.85 -0.66
C ASP A 42 -8.21 -16.77 -0.11
N ARG A 43 -6.96 -16.75 -0.61
CA ARG A 43 -5.91 -15.79 -0.20
C ARG A 43 -5.88 -14.52 -1.05
N TRP A 44 -6.65 -14.47 -2.14
CA TRP A 44 -6.60 -13.38 -3.12
C TRP A 44 -6.90 -12.00 -2.53
N ASN A 45 -7.98 -11.89 -1.74
CA ASN A 45 -8.36 -10.63 -1.12
C ASN A 45 -7.60 -10.37 0.19
N GLU A 46 -7.28 -11.42 0.95
CA GLU A 46 -6.47 -11.34 2.17
C GLU A 46 -5.11 -10.71 1.87
N LEU A 47 -4.39 -11.24 0.86
CA LEU A 47 -3.09 -10.73 0.48
C LEU A 47 -3.17 -9.29 -0.07
N ALA A 48 -4.25 -8.91 -0.75
CA ALA A 48 -4.44 -7.54 -1.20
C ALA A 48 -4.56 -6.55 -0.02
N LEU A 49 -5.28 -6.94 1.04
CA LEU A 49 -5.41 -6.14 2.27
C LEU A 49 -4.10 -6.10 3.09
N GLU A 50 -3.31 -7.17 3.07
CA GLU A 50 -1.95 -7.16 3.64
C GLU A 50 -1.05 -6.18 2.90
N ILE A 51 -1.08 -6.21 1.56
CA ILE A 51 -0.33 -5.28 0.71
C ILE A 51 -0.74 -3.83 0.98
N ASP A 52 -2.03 -3.52 1.13
CA ASP A 52 -2.45 -2.16 1.48
C ASP A 52 -1.84 -1.68 2.80
N ARG A 53 -1.86 -2.53 3.83
CA ARG A 53 -1.31 -2.20 5.15
C ARG A 53 0.21 -1.98 5.10
N GLU A 54 0.94 -2.85 4.42
CA GLU A 54 2.39 -2.75 4.26
C GLU A 54 2.78 -1.53 3.42
N ALA A 55 2.10 -1.33 2.29
CA ALA A 55 2.34 -0.19 1.41
C ALA A 55 2.06 1.14 2.12
N TRP A 56 1.02 1.21 2.95
CA TRP A 56 0.74 2.40 3.75
C TRP A 56 1.84 2.69 4.78
N ALA A 57 2.28 1.66 5.51
CA ALA A 57 3.36 1.80 6.48
C ALA A 57 4.67 2.27 5.82
N MET A 58 5.01 1.71 4.65
CA MET A 58 6.18 2.12 3.89
C MET A 58 6.06 3.54 3.33
N TRP A 59 4.89 3.87 2.76
CA TRP A 59 4.62 5.21 2.25
C TRP A 59 4.79 6.28 3.33
N GLU A 60 4.25 6.03 4.52
CA GLU A 60 4.32 6.94 5.67
C GLU A 60 5.76 7.10 6.18
N LEU A 61 6.54 6.02 6.19
CA LEU A 61 7.96 6.05 6.54
C LEU A 61 8.77 6.89 5.54
N LEU A 62 8.64 6.59 4.24
CA LEU A 62 9.43 7.21 3.18
C LEU A 62 9.11 8.70 3.05
N ARG A 63 7.83 9.11 3.15
CA ARG A 63 7.48 10.55 3.07
C ARG A 63 8.08 11.34 4.24
N LYS A 64 8.21 10.74 5.43
CA LYS A 64 8.84 11.37 6.60
C LYS A 64 10.35 11.46 6.42
N GLN A 65 10.99 10.40 5.93
CA GLN A 65 12.42 10.39 5.61
C GLN A 65 12.77 11.44 4.55
N TYR A 66 12.03 11.46 3.44
CA TYR A 66 12.20 12.45 2.39
C TYR A 66 12.11 13.87 2.93
N ALA A 67 11.11 14.16 3.77
CA ALA A 67 10.94 15.50 4.34
C ALA A 67 12.01 15.90 5.36
N LYS A 68 12.62 14.93 6.03
CA LYS A 68 13.77 15.16 6.92
C LYS A 68 15.03 15.52 6.13
N GLU A 69 15.27 14.82 5.02
CA GLU A 69 16.47 14.99 4.18
C GLU A 69 16.35 16.16 3.20
N ASN A 70 15.12 16.48 2.80
CA ASN A 70 14.79 17.54 1.85
C ASN A 70 13.78 18.50 2.51
N PRO A 71 14.24 19.49 3.29
CA PRO A 71 13.34 20.43 3.96
C PRO A 71 12.36 21.08 2.99
N ARG A 72 11.08 21.15 3.37
CA ARG A 72 10.02 21.72 2.52
C ARG A 72 10.26 23.23 2.31
N PRO A 73 10.26 23.72 1.06
CA PRO A 73 10.43 25.14 0.76
C PRO A 73 9.18 25.95 1.15
N THR A 74 9.28 27.28 1.07
CA THR A 74 8.21 28.21 1.49
C THR A 74 7.47 28.89 0.33
N THR A 75 8.06 28.95 -0.86
CA THR A 75 7.39 29.56 -2.02
C THR A 75 6.49 28.54 -2.72
N PHE A 76 5.36 29.00 -3.25
CA PHE A 76 4.35 28.12 -3.85
C PHE A 76 4.92 27.22 -4.96
N MET A 77 5.68 27.79 -5.90
CA MET A 77 6.22 27.04 -7.03
C MET A 77 7.22 25.97 -6.59
N GLU A 78 8.05 26.28 -5.60
CA GLU A 78 9.00 25.33 -5.05
C GLU A 78 8.28 24.23 -4.25
N ILE A 79 7.22 24.58 -3.53
CA ILE A 79 6.37 23.61 -2.82
C ILE A 79 5.77 22.61 -3.81
N VAL A 80 5.18 23.09 -4.91
CA VAL A 80 4.57 22.22 -5.92
C VAL A 80 5.62 21.26 -6.50
N LYS A 81 6.80 21.77 -6.85
CA LYS A 81 7.90 20.93 -7.34
C LYS A 81 8.32 19.89 -6.31
N TRP A 82 8.50 20.31 -5.07
CA TRP A 82 8.92 19.44 -3.96
C TRP A 82 7.88 18.36 -3.66
N GLU A 83 6.60 18.70 -3.61
CA GLU A 83 5.51 17.74 -3.34
C GLU A 83 5.38 16.70 -4.45
N ASN A 84 5.52 17.12 -5.71
CA ASN A 84 5.53 16.22 -6.86
C ASN A 84 6.74 15.28 -6.82
N THR A 85 7.95 15.80 -6.60
CA THR A 85 9.15 14.96 -6.53
C THR A 85 9.06 13.97 -5.37
N ARG A 86 8.63 14.40 -4.19
CA ARG A 86 8.38 13.50 -3.06
C ARG A 86 7.35 12.43 -3.42
N GLY A 87 6.23 12.84 -4.02
CA GLY A 87 5.16 11.93 -4.42
C GLY A 87 5.67 10.85 -5.37
N PHE A 88 6.38 11.22 -6.44
CA PHE A 88 6.94 10.26 -7.40
C PHE A 88 7.95 9.31 -6.75
N TYR A 89 8.85 9.83 -5.93
CA TYR A 89 9.84 9.00 -5.24
C TYR A 89 9.16 7.97 -4.32
N VAL A 90 8.27 8.44 -3.44
CA VAL A 90 7.59 7.56 -2.48
C VAL A 90 6.71 6.53 -3.18
N ASP A 91 5.90 6.95 -4.17
CA ASP A 91 5.02 6.03 -4.89
C ASP A 91 5.81 4.99 -5.67
N HIS A 92 6.92 5.36 -6.33
CA HIS A 92 7.77 4.41 -7.04
C HIS A 92 8.33 3.34 -6.10
N GLU A 93 8.91 3.75 -4.97
CA GLU A 93 9.50 2.82 -4.00
C GLU A 93 8.45 1.87 -3.40
N VAL A 94 7.25 2.37 -3.07
CA VAL A 94 6.18 1.51 -2.56
C VAL A 94 5.73 0.50 -3.62
N MET A 95 5.59 0.93 -4.88
CA MET A 95 5.20 0.02 -5.96
C MET A 95 6.24 -1.09 -6.16
N GLU A 96 7.53 -0.74 -6.29
CA GLU A 96 8.61 -1.70 -6.53
C GLU A 96 8.85 -2.64 -5.33
N GLN A 97 8.84 -2.10 -4.12
CA GLN A 97 9.24 -2.86 -2.94
C GLN A 97 8.10 -3.67 -2.32
N VAL A 98 6.84 -3.28 -2.54
CA VAL A 98 5.68 -3.93 -1.91
C VAL A 98 4.74 -4.51 -2.96
N VAL A 99 4.20 -3.67 -3.84
CA VAL A 99 3.02 -3.98 -4.66
C VAL A 99 3.34 -4.92 -5.82
N LEU A 100 4.43 -4.66 -6.55
CA LEU A 100 4.80 -5.36 -7.78
C LEU A 100 5.72 -6.55 -7.52
N LYS A 101 5.48 -7.28 -6.43
CA LYS A 101 6.22 -8.49 -6.07
C LYS A 101 5.33 -9.71 -6.11
N LEU A 102 5.83 -10.77 -6.73
CA LEU A 102 5.25 -12.10 -6.59
C LEU A 102 5.51 -12.59 -5.16
N ARG A 103 4.45 -12.96 -4.46
CA ARG A 103 4.49 -13.56 -3.12
C ARG A 103 3.70 -14.86 -3.18
N ALA A 104 4.32 -15.95 -2.71
CA ALA A 104 3.69 -17.27 -2.59
C ALA A 104 2.81 -17.37 -1.34
#